data_AF-A0AA91A535-F1
#
_entry.id   AF-A0AA91A535-F1
#
_cell.length_a   1.000
_cell.length_b   1.000
_cell.length_c   1.000
_cell.angle_alpha   90.00
_cell.angle_beta   90.00
_cell.angle_gamma   90.00
#
_symmetry.space_group_name_H-M   'P 1'
#
loop_
_entity.id
_entity.type
_entity.pdbx_description
1 polymer ?
#
loop_
_entity_poly.entity_id
_entity_poly.type
_entity_poly.pdbx_seq_one_letter_code
_entity_poly.pdbx_strand_id
1 'polypeptide(L)'
;MHKKFYLCRMSYLRYDSKHFLLFLSEQKVENYHPDTTMSESDGDSKTVTAYCYEGTEIDGSTKIEAESASYRQFVNGLVRTKYSQGDVEAILCNHGDGNKEHETEYQVFQEWREQAKQMAKELLDRDIS
;
A
#
# COMPACT_ATOMS: atom_id res chain seq x y z
N MET A 1 -11.96 -2.22 0.33
CA MET A 1 -10.72 -2.10 -0.46
C MET A 1 -11.03 -2.51 -1.88
N HIS A 2 -10.36 -1.90 -2.86
CA HIS A 2 -10.48 -2.21 -4.28
C HIS A 2 -9.28 -3.03 -4.71
N LYS A 3 -9.53 -4.01 -5.58
CA LYS A 3 -8.51 -4.92 -6.12
C LYS A 3 -8.38 -4.70 -7.61
N LYS A 4 -7.14 -4.60 -8.11
CA LYS A 4 -6.87 -4.37 -9.53
C LYS A 4 -5.69 -5.21 -10.02
N PHE A 5 -5.79 -5.67 -11.27
CA PHE A 5 -4.78 -6.46 -11.96
C PHE A 5 -4.11 -5.63 -13.05
N TYR A 6 -2.79 -5.79 -13.18
CA TYR A 6 -1.95 -5.13 -14.16
C TYR A 6 -1.07 -6.16 -14.88
N LEU A 7 -0.80 -5.93 -16.16
CA LEU A 7 0.10 -6.79 -16.95
C LEU A 7 1.58 -6.44 -16.74
N CYS A 8 1.86 -5.36 -16.02
CA CYS A 8 3.18 -4.95 -15.58
C CYS A 8 3.19 -4.69 -14.07
N ARG A 9 4.39 -4.69 -13.48
CA ARG A 9 4.55 -4.35 -12.07
C ARG A 9 4.33 -2.85 -11.88
N MET A 10 3.56 -2.52 -10.86
CA MET A 10 3.36 -1.16 -10.38
C MET A 10 4.21 -0.94 -9.13
N SER A 11 4.57 0.30 -8.81
CA SER A 11 5.21 0.64 -7.53
C SER A 11 4.51 1.84 -6.88
N TYR A 12 4.90 3.07 -7.21
CA TYR A 12 4.22 4.27 -6.73
C TYR A 12 4.14 5.34 -7.83
N LEU A 13 3.14 6.22 -7.72
CA LEU A 13 2.94 7.34 -8.62
C LEU A 13 2.73 8.62 -7.82
N ARG A 14 3.37 9.72 -8.24
CA ARG A 14 3.04 11.04 -7.68
C ARG A 14 1.67 11.48 -8.19
N TYR A 15 0.72 11.69 -7.27
CA TYR A 15 -0.64 12.09 -7.61
C TYR A 15 -0.75 13.60 -7.78
N ASP A 16 -0.24 14.35 -6.80
CA ASP A 16 -0.17 15.81 -6.82
C ASP A 16 1.09 16.29 -6.06
N SER A 17 1.14 17.57 -5.68
CA SER A 17 2.28 18.12 -4.95
C SER A 17 2.46 17.55 -3.54
N LYS A 18 1.39 17.02 -2.93
CA LYS A 18 1.31 16.56 -1.54
C LYS A 18 0.96 15.08 -1.39
N HIS A 19 0.62 14.37 -2.46
CA HIS A 19 0.15 12.99 -2.38
C HIS A 19 0.85 12.04 -3.35
N PHE A 20 0.95 10.79 -2.91
CA PHE A 20 1.39 9.65 -3.72
C PHE A 20 0.33 8.55 -3.69
N LEU A 21 0.21 7.81 -4.79
CA LEU A 21 -0.50 6.55 -4.89
C LEU A 21 0.49 5.40 -4.73
N LEU A 22 0.26 4.51 -3.78
CA LEU A 22 1.13 3.37 -3.47
C LEU A 22 0.45 2.06 -3.86
N PHE A 23 1.08 1.26 -4.73
CA PHE A 23 0.61 -0.06 -5.13
C PHE A 23 1.19 -1.12 -4.18
N LEU A 24 0.53 -1.28 -3.04
CA LEU A 24 0.98 -2.13 -1.93
C LEU A 24 0.67 -3.61 -2.14
N SER A 25 1.40 -4.47 -1.44
CA SER A 25 1.10 -5.92 -1.33
C SER A 25 0.97 -6.63 -2.69
N GLU A 26 1.97 -6.48 -3.55
CA GLU A 26 1.99 -7.13 -4.88
C GLU A 26 1.73 -8.64 -4.77
N GLN A 27 0.77 -9.13 -5.54
CA GLN A 27 0.54 -10.55 -5.73
C GLN A 27 0.75 -10.92 -7.19
N LYS A 28 1.74 -11.78 -7.48
CA LYS A 28 1.94 -12.34 -8.81
C LYS A 28 0.86 -13.38 -9.11
N VAL A 29 0.21 -13.25 -10.25
CA VAL A 29 -0.89 -14.10 -10.71
C VAL A 29 -0.48 -14.73 -12.04
N GLU A 30 -0.18 -16.03 -12.00
CA GLU A 30 0.11 -16.79 -13.21
C GLU A 30 -1.19 -17.19 -13.91
N ASN A 31 -1.09 -17.42 -15.21
CA ASN A 31 -2.20 -17.85 -16.05
C ASN A 31 -3.42 -16.90 -16.05
N TYR A 32 -3.18 -15.59 -15.91
CA TYR A 32 -4.25 -14.59 -15.96
C TYR A 32 -4.84 -14.47 -17.37
N HIS A 33 -6.17 -14.45 -17.45
CA HIS A 33 -6.91 -14.18 -18.68
C HIS A 33 -7.38 -12.72 -18.65
N PRO A 34 -6.77 -11.81 -19.44
CA PRO A 34 -7.23 -10.44 -19.51
C PRO A 34 -8.61 -10.38 -20.18
N ASP A 35 -9.52 -9.57 -19.62
CA ASP A 35 -10.84 -9.34 -20.23
C ASP A 35 -10.65 -8.78 -21.65
N THR A 36 -10.91 -9.61 -22.65
CA THR A 36 -10.78 -9.29 -24.07
C THR A 36 -11.89 -8.32 -24.49
N THR A 37 -11.69 -7.03 -24.19
CA THR A 37 -12.35 -5.93 -24.91
C THR A 37 -11.47 -5.35 -26.02
N MET A 38 -10.28 -5.92 -26.24
CA MET A 38 -9.27 -5.41 -27.20
C MET A 38 -8.71 -6.45 -28.17
N SER A 39 -9.42 -7.55 -28.47
CA SER A 39 -9.03 -8.44 -29.57
C SER A 39 -10.24 -9.17 -30.14
N GLU A 40 -10.72 -8.71 -31.29
CA GLU A 40 -11.39 -9.60 -32.23
C GLU A 40 -10.35 -10.54 -32.84
N SER A 41 -10.79 -11.76 -33.13
CA SER A 41 -10.09 -12.88 -33.78
C SER A 41 -9.39 -13.92 -32.89
N ASP A 42 -10.03 -15.09 -32.92
CA ASP A 42 -9.49 -16.46 -32.90
C ASP A 42 -8.86 -17.01 -31.61
N GLY A 43 -9.67 -17.79 -30.89
CA GLY A 43 -9.43 -19.24 -30.79
C GLY A 43 -8.51 -19.77 -29.70
N ASP A 44 -7.70 -18.94 -29.04
CA ASP A 44 -6.90 -19.39 -27.89
C ASP A 44 -6.59 -18.19 -26.99
N SER A 45 -7.30 -18.07 -25.86
CA SER A 45 -7.05 -17.00 -24.88
C SER A 45 -5.68 -17.24 -24.25
N LYS A 46 -4.63 -16.63 -24.83
CA LYS A 46 -3.27 -16.71 -24.30
C LYS A 46 -3.27 -16.19 -22.88
N THR A 47 -2.92 -17.07 -21.94
CA THR A 47 -2.73 -16.66 -20.56
C THR A 47 -1.43 -15.86 -20.43
N VAL A 48 -1.44 -14.90 -19.51
CA VAL A 48 -0.28 -14.03 -19.24
C VAL A 48 -0.04 -13.96 -17.74
N THR A 49 1.18 -13.58 -17.34
CA THR A 49 1.44 -13.22 -15.94
C THR A 49 0.85 -11.83 -15.67
N ALA A 50 0.13 -11.68 -14.56
CA ALA A 50 -0.38 -10.41 -14.08
C ALA A 50 0.08 -10.15 -12.63
N TYR A 51 -0.09 -8.91 -12.19
CA TYR A 51 0.24 -8.43 -10.86
C TYR A 51 -0.99 -7.77 -10.26
N CYS A 52 -1.37 -8.22 -9.07
CA CYS A 52 -2.55 -7.76 -8.35
C CYS A 52 -2.15 -6.87 -7.17
N TYR A 53 -2.87 -5.77 -7.01
CA TYR A 53 -2.73 -4.85 -5.88
C TYR A 53 -4.10 -4.57 -5.26
N GLU A 54 -4.10 -4.27 -3.96
CA GLU A 54 -5.30 -3.97 -3.20
C GLU A 54 -5.10 -2.70 -2.37
N GLY A 55 -6.05 -1.77 -2.46
CA GLY A 55 -5.91 -0.44 -1.88
C GLY A 55 -7.25 0.26 -1.65
N THR A 56 -7.18 1.54 -1.27
CA THR A 56 -8.36 2.37 -1.00
C THR A 56 -8.91 3.05 -2.25
N GLU A 57 -8.09 3.20 -3.29
CA GLU A 57 -8.45 3.79 -4.57
C GLU A 57 -8.93 2.73 -5.57
N ILE A 58 -9.75 3.13 -6.55
CA ILE A 58 -10.35 2.22 -7.54
C ILE A 58 -9.34 1.45 -8.41
N ASP A 59 -8.11 1.96 -8.49
CA ASP A 59 -6.99 1.36 -9.22
C ASP A 59 -6.19 0.37 -8.36
N GLY A 60 -6.63 0.08 -7.14
CA GLY A 60 -5.95 -0.82 -6.21
C GLY A 60 -4.75 -0.18 -5.51
N SER A 61 -4.53 1.13 -5.66
CA SER A 61 -3.53 1.86 -4.91
C SER A 61 -4.06 2.38 -3.56
N THR A 62 -3.15 2.74 -2.66
CA THR A 62 -3.44 3.48 -1.43
C THR A 62 -2.89 4.89 -1.57
N LYS A 63 -3.75 5.90 -1.47
CA LYS A 63 -3.33 7.30 -1.47
C LYS A 63 -2.80 7.70 -0.09
N ILE A 64 -1.62 8.31 -0.06
CA ILE A 64 -1.02 8.86 1.17
C ILE A 64 -0.61 10.32 0.97
N GLU A 65 -0.55 11.07 2.07
CA GLU A 65 0.15 12.35 2.11
C GLU A 65 1.67 12.11 2.20
N ALA A 66 2.40 12.66 1.23
CA ALA A 66 3.86 12.64 1.16
C ALA A 66 4.36 13.69 0.15
N GLU A 67 5.34 14.50 0.54
CA GLU A 67 5.90 15.54 -0.34
C GLU A 67 6.99 15.00 -1.29
N SER A 68 7.56 13.85 -0.96
CA SER A 68 8.61 13.20 -1.76
C SER A 68 8.58 11.68 -1.63
N ALA A 69 9.07 11.00 -2.67
CA ALA A 69 9.27 9.56 -2.67
C ALA A 69 10.50 9.19 -1.83
N SER A 70 10.31 9.10 -0.51
CA SER A 70 11.36 8.72 0.43
C SER A 70 10.80 7.83 1.52
N TYR A 71 11.65 6.98 2.08
CA TYR A 71 11.27 6.03 3.13
C TYR A 71 10.52 6.72 4.27
N ARG A 72 11.07 7.83 4.79
CA ARG A 72 10.45 8.57 5.90
C ARG A 72 9.07 9.11 5.53
N GLN A 73 8.92 9.70 4.33
CA GLN A 73 7.64 10.26 3.90
C GLN A 73 6.59 9.16 3.69
N PHE A 74 6.96 8.04 3.08
CA PHE A 74 6.05 6.92 2.85
C PHE A 74 5.62 6.25 4.15
N VAL A 75 6.56 6.00 5.09
CA VAL A 75 6.21 5.46 6.41
C VAL A 75 5.25 6.40 7.14
N ASN A 76 5.53 7.70 7.15
CA ASN A 76 4.65 8.67 7.80
C ASN A 76 3.26 8.69 7.15
N GLY A 77 3.18 8.77 5.82
CA GLY A 77 1.91 8.75 5.10
C GLY A 77 1.10 7.47 5.34
N LEU A 78 1.76 6.30 5.35
CA LEU A 78 1.13 5.02 5.66
C LEU A 78 0.61 4.95 7.10
N VAL A 79 1.39 5.41 8.09
CA VAL A 79 0.91 5.48 9.49
C VAL A 79 -0.35 6.34 9.60
N ARG A 80 -0.38 7.47 8.87
CA ARG A 80 -1.49 8.42 8.85
C ARG A 80 -2.77 7.89 8.22
N THR A 81 -2.72 6.77 7.48
CA THR A 81 -3.95 6.09 7.00
C THR A 81 -4.78 5.45 8.12
N LYS A 82 -4.19 5.23 9.30
CA LYS A 82 -4.89 4.67 10.47
C LYS A 82 -4.87 5.57 11.70
N TYR A 83 -3.82 6.37 11.87
CA TYR A 83 -3.62 7.19 13.06
C TYR A 83 -3.31 8.63 12.70
N SER A 84 -4.17 9.54 13.12
CA SER A 84 -3.88 10.97 13.07
C SER A 84 -2.66 11.32 13.93
N GLN A 85 -2.16 12.55 13.81
CA GLN A 85 -1.09 13.00 14.71
C GLN A 85 -1.52 12.98 16.18
N GLY A 86 -2.74 13.41 16.47
CA GLY A 86 -3.29 13.40 17.84
C GLY A 86 -3.41 11.99 18.41
N ASP A 87 -3.84 11.02 17.60
CA ASP A 87 -3.92 9.61 18.04
C ASP A 87 -2.53 9.10 18.42
N VAL A 88 -1.51 9.37 17.57
CA VAL A 88 -0.14 8.95 17.88
C VAL A 88 0.38 9.62 19.15
N GLU A 89 0.14 10.91 19.35
CA GLU A 89 0.55 11.61 20.57
C GLU A 89 -0.14 11.04 21.82
N ALA A 90 -1.44 10.76 21.77
CA ALA A 90 -2.18 10.16 22.87
C ALA A 90 -1.64 8.76 23.22
N ILE A 91 -1.45 7.90 22.21
CA ILE A 91 -0.91 6.54 22.39
C ILE A 91 0.47 6.58 23.04
N LEU A 92 1.35 7.50 22.60
CA LEU A 92 2.69 7.64 23.16
C LEU A 92 2.67 8.17 24.60
N CYS A 93 1.80 9.12 24.92
CA CYS A 93 1.66 9.68 26.27
C CYS A 93 1.06 8.69 27.27
N ASN A 94 0.19 7.80 26.80
CA ASN A 94 -0.46 6.78 27.62
C ASN A 94 0.42 5.55 27.88
N HIS A 95 1.45 5.33 27.05
CA HIS A 95 2.32 4.17 27.18
C HIS A 95 3.12 4.19 28.50
N GLY A 96 3.09 3.07 29.22
CA GLY A 96 3.83 2.90 30.48
C GLY A 96 3.14 3.46 31.73
N ASP A 97 1.89 3.91 31.64
CA ASP A 97 1.11 4.44 32.77
C ASP A 97 0.54 3.34 33.71
N GLY A 98 0.72 2.07 33.35
CA GLY A 98 0.23 0.90 34.10
C GLY A 98 -1.17 0.42 33.69
N ASN A 99 -1.84 1.10 32.75
CA ASN A 99 -3.10 0.67 32.17
C ASN A 99 -2.88 -0.37 31.06
N LYS A 100 -3.54 -1.53 31.17
CA LYS A 100 -3.44 -2.63 30.20
C LYS A 100 -4.03 -2.30 28.83
N GLU A 101 -5.08 -1.50 28.77
CA GLU A 101 -5.70 -1.10 27.51
C GLU A 101 -4.78 -0.17 26.72
N HIS A 102 -4.15 0.79 27.40
CA HIS A 102 -3.16 1.68 26.81
C HIS A 102 -1.93 0.91 26.30
N GLU A 103 -1.46 -0.09 27.07
CA GLU A 103 -0.36 -0.94 26.63
C GLU A 103 -0.72 -1.76 25.38
N THR A 104 -1.95 -2.30 25.33
CA THR A 104 -2.45 -3.02 24.15
C THR A 104 -2.55 -2.09 22.94
N GLU A 105 -3.08 -0.88 23.12
CA GLU A 105 -3.17 0.13 22.07
C GLU A 105 -1.79 0.50 21.50
N TYR A 106 -0.81 0.70 22.38
CA TYR A 106 0.57 0.95 22.00
C TYR A 106 1.16 -0.20 21.17
N GLN A 107 0.94 -1.45 21.58
CA GLN A 107 1.44 -2.62 20.85
C GLN A 107 0.84 -2.72 19.46
N VAL A 108 -0.48 -2.56 19.32
CA VAL A 108 -1.17 -2.57 18.02
C VAL A 108 -0.66 -1.43 17.12
N PHE A 109 -0.41 -0.25 17.70
CA PHE A 109 0.20 0.86 16.96
C PHE A 109 1.61 0.51 16.47
N GLN A 110 2.46 -0.09 17.30
CA GLN A 110 3.80 -0.51 16.87
C GLN A 110 3.76 -1.57 15.77
N GLU A 111 2.84 -2.54 15.86
CA GLU A 111 2.64 -3.54 14.79
C GLU A 111 2.29 -2.88 13.45
N TRP A 112 1.39 -1.89 13.47
CA TRP A 112 1.06 -1.14 12.26
C TRP A 112 2.26 -0.35 11.73
N ARG A 113 3.05 0.27 12.61
CA ARG A 113 4.26 0.99 12.20
C ARG A 113 5.28 0.07 11.54
N GLU A 114 5.50 -1.13 12.07
CA GLU A 114 6.41 -2.10 11.44
C GLU A 114 5.90 -2.56 10.07
N GLN A 115 4.59 -2.79 9.92
CA GLN A 115 3.99 -3.06 8.62
C GLN A 115 4.21 -1.90 7.63
N ALA A 116 3.96 -0.66 8.06
CA ALA A 116 4.18 0.53 7.24
C ALA A 116 5.65 0.68 6.80
N LYS A 117 6.61 0.37 7.68
CA LYS A 117 8.05 0.34 7.36
C LYS A 117 8.38 -0.72 6.32
N GLN A 118 7.85 -1.93 6.47
CA GLN A 118 8.10 -3.02 5.52
C GLN A 118 7.52 -2.68 4.14
N MET A 119 6.29 -2.16 4.11
CA MET A 119 5.64 -1.70 2.88
C MET A 119 6.42 -0.58 2.17
N ALA A 120 6.85 0.45 2.91
CA ALA A 120 7.61 1.55 2.33
C ALA A 120 8.97 1.09 1.80
N LYS A 121 9.66 0.20 2.53
CA LYS A 121 10.93 -0.38 2.08
C LYS A 121 10.75 -1.19 0.81
N GLU A 122 9.78 -2.10 0.81
CA GLU A 122 9.50 -2.97 -0.34
C GLU A 122 9.17 -2.15 -1.59
N LEU A 123 8.31 -1.14 -1.48
CA LEU A 123 7.98 -0.25 -2.61
C LEU A 123 9.17 0.50 -3.19
N LEU A 124 10.03 1.05 -2.33
CA LEU A 124 11.18 1.84 -2.76
C LEU A 124 12.31 0.98 -3.34
N ASP A 125 12.42 -0.26 -2.86
CA ASP A 125 13.39 -1.24 -3.34
C ASP A 125 12.83 -2.08 -4.53
N ARG A 126 11.53 -1.95 -4.86
CA ARG A 126 10.87 -2.76 -5.91
C ARG A 126 11.42 -2.40 -7.29
N ASP A 127 12.07 -3.37 -7.91
CA ASP A 127 12.45 -3.28 -9.32
C ASP A 127 11.21 -3.41 -10.23
N ILE A 128 10.99 -2.39 -11.05
CA ILE A 128 9.86 -2.29 -11.99
C ILE A 128 10.25 -2.61 -13.45
N SER A 129 11.46 -3.17 -13.64
CA SER A 129 11.98 -3.60 -14.95
C SER A 129 11.13 -4.68 -15.62
#